data_AF-A0A2D7WJH3-F1
#
_entry.id   AF-A0A2D7WJH3-F1
#
_cell.length_a   1.000
_cell.length_b   1.000
_cell.length_c   1.000
_cell.angle_alpha   90.00
_cell.angle_beta   90.00
_cell.angle_gamma   90.00
#
_symmetry.space_group_name_H-M   'P 1'
#
loop_
_entity.id
_entity.type
_entity.pdbx_description
1 polymer ?
#
loop_
_entity_poly.entity_id
_entity_poly.type
_entity_poly.pdbx_seq_one_letter_code
_entity_poly.pdbx_strand_id
1 'polypeptide(L)'
;MLESLGLPAQNSYMFVRLLGWAYLALCVGYGFALREALRGRRLMGPIWVGIVSNGGACLYLLYFGSIGTWSQWGASLQFIAWGSVFATALITLGLFLFGVRGQEPLA
;
A
#
# COMPACT_ATOMS: atom_id res chain seq x y z
N MET A 1 -12.28 -19.79 -3.52
CA MET A 1 -11.47 -19.42 -2.34
C MET A 1 -11.49 -17.92 -2.04
N LEU A 2 -11.48 -17.03 -3.04
CA LEU A 2 -11.66 -15.57 -2.82
C LEU A 2 -13.15 -15.19 -2.66
N GLU A 3 -14.04 -15.84 -3.42
CA GLU A 3 -15.50 -15.66 -3.31
C GLU A 3 -16.04 -16.07 -1.93
N SER A 4 -15.45 -17.10 -1.31
CA SER A 4 -15.79 -17.52 0.06
C SER A 4 -15.39 -16.48 1.12
N LEU A 5 -14.56 -15.49 0.77
CA LEU A 5 -14.24 -14.35 1.62
C LEU A 5 -15.15 -13.14 1.34
N GLY A 6 -16.08 -13.23 0.37
CA GLY A 6 -17.02 -12.16 0.02
C GLY A 6 -16.56 -11.27 -1.14
N LEU A 7 -15.49 -11.63 -1.86
CA LEU A 7 -15.06 -10.91 -3.06
C LEU A 7 -15.87 -11.34 -4.29
N PRO A 8 -16.20 -10.41 -5.22
CA PRO A 8 -16.97 -10.74 -6.42
C PRO A 8 -16.20 -11.69 -7.33
N ALA A 9 -16.91 -12.65 -7.91
CA ALA A 9 -16.36 -13.61 -8.87
C ALA A 9 -15.70 -12.88 -10.05
N GLN A 10 -14.51 -13.34 -10.45
CA GLN A 10 -13.76 -12.78 -11.57
C GLN A 10 -13.68 -13.80 -12.70
N ASN A 11 -13.95 -13.37 -13.94
CA ASN A 11 -13.81 -14.22 -15.13
C ASN A 11 -12.37 -14.70 -15.35
N SER A 12 -11.38 -13.92 -14.90
CA SER A 12 -9.96 -14.30 -14.93
C SER A 12 -9.21 -13.70 -13.76
N TYR A 13 -8.33 -14.49 -13.15
CA TYR A 13 -7.45 -14.07 -12.05
C TYR A 13 -6.07 -13.61 -12.52
N MET A 14 -5.84 -13.46 -13.84
CA MET A 14 -4.54 -13.05 -14.38
C MET A 14 -4.05 -11.72 -13.78
N PHE A 15 -4.91 -10.69 -13.73
CA PHE A 15 -4.55 -9.39 -13.16
C PHE A 15 -4.29 -9.46 -11.66
N VAL A 16 -5.05 -10.26 -10.91
CA VAL A 16 -4.81 -10.49 -9.47
C VAL A 16 -3.45 -11.15 -9.24
N ARG A 17 -3.05 -12.08 -10.11
CA ARG A 17 -1.72 -12.73 -10.04
C ARG A 17 -0.60 -11.76 -10.39
N LEU A 18 -0.76 -10.93 -11.42
CA LEU A 18 0.20 -9.88 -11.76
C LEU A 18 0.33 -8.84 -10.64
N LEU A 19 -0.78 -8.49 -10.00
CA LEU A 19 -0.78 -7.62 -8.82
C LEU A 19 0.04 -8.23 -7.67
N GLY A 20 -0.09 -9.55 -7.45
CA GLY A 20 0.74 -10.26 -6.48
C GLY A 20 2.25 -10.16 -6.77
N TRP A 21 2.66 -10.27 -8.04
CA TRP A 21 4.05 -10.05 -8.45
C TRP A 21 4.52 -8.61 -8.25
N ALA A 22 3.66 -7.63 -8.55
CA ALA A 22 3.97 -6.23 -8.30
C ALA A 22 4.19 -5.97 -6.80
N TYR A 23 3.33 -6.52 -5.93
CA TYR A 23 3.50 -6.42 -4.48
C TYR A 23 4.75 -7.13 -3.98
N LEU A 24 5.08 -8.30 -4.52
CA LEU A 24 6.33 -8.99 -4.19
C LEU A 24 7.56 -8.16 -4.56
N ALA A 25 7.56 -7.54 -5.74
CA ALA A 25 8.64 -6.65 -6.17
C ALA A 25 8.79 -5.43 -5.25
N LEU A 26 7.68 -4.84 -4.79
CA LEU A 26 7.69 -3.77 -3.78
C LEU A 26 8.32 -4.24 -2.46
N CYS A 27 7.95 -5.42 -1.97
CA CYS A 27 8.55 -6.00 -0.75
C CYS A 27 10.07 -6.19 -0.90
N VAL A 28 10.52 -6.68 -2.05
CA VAL A 28 11.96 -6.82 -2.34
C VAL A 28 12.66 -5.45 -2.32
N GLY A 29 12.07 -4.44 -2.98
CA GLY A 29 12.59 -3.08 -2.99
C GLY A 29 12.67 -2.45 -1.58
N TYR A 30 11.63 -2.64 -0.76
CA TYR A 30 11.64 -2.19 0.63
C TYR A 30 12.62 -2.96 1.50
N GLY A 31 12.85 -4.26 1.23
CA GLY A 31 13.89 -5.03 1.91
C GLY A 31 15.28 -4.42 1.72
N PHE A 32 15.62 -4.04 0.48
CA PHE A 32 16.86 -3.32 0.20
C PHE A 32 16.90 -1.94 0.86
N ALA A 33 15.81 -1.18 0.76
CA ALA A 33 15.72 0.15 1.37
C ALA A 33 15.90 0.10 2.90
N LEU A 34 15.26 -0.86 3.56
CA LEU A 34 15.34 -1.07 5.00
C LEU A 34 16.77 -1.44 5.43
N ARG A 35 17.41 -2.37 4.71
CA ARG A 35 18.80 -2.74 4.97
C ARG A 35 19.73 -1.52 4.92
N GLU A 36 19.48 -0.61 3.98
CA GLU A 36 20.28 0.60 3.81
C GLU A 36 19.95 1.65 4.88
N ALA A 37 18.68 1.80 5.24
CA ALA A 37 18.25 2.66 6.35
C ALA A 37 18.88 2.25 7.69
N LEU A 38 18.97 0.94 7.95
CA LEU A 38 19.67 0.40 9.14
C LEU A 38 21.18 0.68 9.14
N ARG A 39 21.75 1.07 8.00
CA ARG A 39 23.16 1.51 7.85
C ARG A 39 23.30 3.03 7.86
N GLY A 40 22.24 3.76 8.24
CA GLY A 40 22.21 5.23 8.19
C GLY A 40 22.17 5.80 6.76
N ARG A 41 21.81 4.98 5.76
CA ARG A 41 21.73 5.40 4.36
C ARG A 41 20.27 5.53 3.93
N ARG A 42 19.91 6.68 3.38
CA ARG A 42 18.55 6.98 2.95
C ARG A 42 18.40 6.85 1.44
N LEU A 43 17.59 5.88 0.99
CA LEU A 43 17.29 5.71 -0.43
C LEU A 43 16.00 6.44 -0.81
N MET A 44 16.12 7.51 -1.60
CA MET A 44 14.95 8.30 -2.05
C MET A 44 14.00 7.53 -2.98
N GLY A 45 14.51 6.63 -3.83
CA GLY A 45 13.69 5.87 -4.77
C GLY A 45 12.56 5.09 -4.08
N PRO A 46 12.88 4.18 -3.13
CA PRO A 46 11.88 3.46 -2.35
C PRO A 46 10.91 4.35 -1.56
N ILE A 47 11.38 5.51 -1.06
CA ILE A 47 10.51 6.48 -0.35
C ILE A 47 9.44 7.02 -1.30
N TRP A 48 9.82 7.50 -2.49
CA TRP A 48 8.88 8.00 -3.48
C TRP A 48 7.95 6.93 -4.01
N VAL A 49 8.48 5.72 -4.28
CA VAL A 49 7.66 4.56 -4.64
C VAL A 49 6.61 4.28 -3.56
N GLY A 50 6.99 4.37 -2.28
CA GLY A 50 6.06 4.16 -1.19
C GLY A 50 5.02 5.26 -1.04
N ILE A 51 5.38 6.52 -1.28
CA ILE A 51 4.42 7.64 -1.30
C ILE A 51 3.41 7.47 -2.43
N VAL A 52 3.87 7.16 -3.65
CA VAL A 52 2.98 6.99 -4.82
C VAL A 52 2.07 5.78 -4.63
N SER A 53 2.62 4.65 -4.19
CA SER A 53 1.87 3.41 -4.00
C SER A 53 0.84 3.52 -2.86
N ASN A 54 1.28 3.88 -1.64
CA ASN A 54 0.37 3.97 -0.50
C ASN A 54 -0.55 5.18 -0.60
N GLY A 55 -0.07 6.32 -1.07
CA GLY A 55 -0.88 7.52 -1.24
C GLY A 55 -1.97 7.32 -2.30
N GLY A 56 -1.60 6.75 -3.45
CA GLY A 56 -2.55 6.35 -4.48
C GLY A 56 -3.58 5.35 -3.97
N ALA A 57 -3.14 4.30 -3.28
CA ALA A 57 -4.04 3.32 -2.67
C ALA A 57 -4.98 3.97 -1.64
N CYS A 58 -4.48 4.84 -0.77
CA CYS A 58 -5.29 5.57 0.21
C CYS A 58 -6.39 6.39 -0.46
N LEU A 59 -6.04 7.19 -1.47
CA LEU A 59 -7.00 8.03 -2.19
C LEU A 59 -8.05 7.17 -2.91
N TYR A 60 -7.62 6.09 -3.56
CA TYR A 60 -8.51 5.21 -4.30
C TYR A 60 -9.46 4.45 -3.38
N LEU A 61 -8.94 3.89 -2.28
CA LEU A 61 -9.74 3.21 -1.27
C LEU A 61 -10.73 4.18 -0.61
N LEU A 62 -10.29 5.38 -0.25
CA LEU A 62 -11.16 6.39 0.35
C LEU A 62 -12.30 6.78 -0.60
N TYR A 63 -11.99 6.98 -1.89
CA TYR A 63 -12.99 7.27 -2.90
C TYR A 63 -14.05 6.15 -2.99
N PHE A 64 -13.64 4.90 -3.22
CA PHE A 64 -14.58 3.78 -3.36
C PHE A 64 -15.33 3.44 -2.06
N GLY A 65 -14.69 3.62 -0.90
CA GLY A 65 -15.34 3.52 0.41
C GLY A 65 -16.40 4.60 0.60
N SER A 66 -16.12 5.85 0.20
CA SER A 66 -17.04 6.98 0.37
C SER A 66 -18.28 6.91 -0.52
N ILE A 67 -18.17 6.34 -1.73
CA ILE A 67 -19.33 6.12 -2.63
C ILE A 67 -20.07 4.81 -2.33
N GLY A 68 -19.74 4.12 -1.23
CA GLY A 68 -20.47 2.95 -0.77
C GLY A 68 -20.23 1.66 -1.55
N THR A 69 -19.11 1.54 -2.29
CA THR A 69 -18.82 0.36 -3.12
C THR A 69 -18.67 -0.92 -2.29
N TRP A 70 -18.24 -0.79 -1.03
CA TRP A 70 -18.05 -1.93 -0.13
C TRP A 70 -19.30 -2.25 0.69
N SER A 71 -20.42 -1.55 0.48
CA SER A 71 -21.65 -1.73 1.26
C SER A 71 -22.19 -3.16 1.23
N GLN A 72 -22.00 -3.85 0.11
CA GLN A 72 -22.40 -5.24 -0.09
C GLN A 72 -21.35 -6.25 0.40
N TRP A 73 -20.16 -5.80 0.79
CA TRP A 73 -19.11 -6.68 1.28
C TRP A 73 -19.38 -7.08 2.74
N GLY A 74 -18.86 -8.23 3.15
CA GLY A 74 -18.92 -8.65 4.55
C GLY A 74 -18.24 -7.65 5.49
N ALA A 75 -18.75 -7.53 6.73
CA ALA A 75 -18.27 -6.56 7.72
C ALA A 75 -16.76 -6.67 8.00
N SER A 76 -16.20 -7.88 7.99
CA SER A 76 -14.75 -8.11 8.14
C SER A 76 -13.94 -7.49 7.00
N LEU A 77 -14.39 -7.61 5.75
CA LEU A 77 -13.74 -6.98 4.60
C LEU A 77 -13.84 -5.46 4.65
N GLN A 78 -14.99 -4.92 5.05
CA GLN A 78 -15.15 -3.47 5.22
C GLN A 78 -14.20 -2.93 6.30
N PHE A 79 -14.08 -3.63 7.44
CA PHE A 79 -13.13 -3.29 8.49
C PHE A 79 -11.69 -3.28 7.97
N ILE A 80 -11.30 -4.31 7.21
CA ILE A 80 -9.96 -4.38 6.59
C ILE A 80 -9.76 -3.24 5.59
N ALA A 81 -10.75 -2.92 4.77
CA ALA A 81 -10.65 -1.87 3.76
C ALA A 81 -10.49 -0.49 4.40
N TRP A 82 -11.28 -0.17 5.42
CA TRP A 82 -11.13 1.08 6.19
C TRP A 82 -9.83 1.12 6.99
N GLY A 83 -9.43 0.01 7.60
CA GLY A 83 -8.12 -0.11 8.24
C GLY A 83 -6.98 0.13 7.24
N SER A 84 -7.14 -0.32 6.00
CA SER A 84 -6.16 -0.10 4.92
C SER A 84 -6.08 1.37 4.51
N VAL A 85 -7.20 2.11 4.45
CA VAL A 85 -7.19 3.57 4.25
C VAL A 85 -6.33 4.24 5.32
N PHE A 86 -6.59 3.92 6.59
CA PHE A 86 -5.84 4.51 7.70
C PHE A 86 -4.34 4.15 7.66
N ALA A 87 -4.02 2.86 7.45
CA ALA A 87 -2.64 2.39 7.40
C ALA A 87 -1.85 3.03 6.25
N THR A 88 -2.43 3.07 5.05
CA THR A 88 -1.78 3.66 3.87
C THR A 88 -1.61 5.18 4.00
N ALA A 89 -2.55 5.87 4.65
CA ALA A 89 -2.40 7.29 5.00
C ALA A 89 -1.21 7.51 5.95
N LEU A 90 -1.11 6.73 7.03
CA LEU A 90 -0.02 6.83 8.01
C LEU A 90 1.35 6.52 7.39
N ILE A 91 1.43 5.47 6.55
CA ILE A 91 2.68 5.14 5.85
C ILE A 91 3.10 6.28 4.94
N THR A 92 2.17 6.82 4.15
CA THR A 92 2.44 7.96 3.25
C THR A 92 2.92 9.19 4.02
N LEU A 93 2.24 9.54 5.11
CA LEU A 93 2.63 10.65 5.98
C LEU A 93 3.99 10.43 6.62
N GLY A 94 4.27 9.22 7.12
CA GLY A 94 5.55 8.86 7.71
C GLY A 94 6.70 8.97 6.69
N LEU A 95 6.51 8.45 5.47
CA LEU A 95 7.48 8.57 4.39
C LEU A 95 7.71 10.03 3.97
N PHE A 96 6.68 10.86 3.97
CA PHE A 96 6.83 12.27 3.65
C PHE A 96 7.57 13.04 4.77
N LEU A 97 7.14 12.88 6.02
CA LEU A 97 7.69 13.61 7.16
C LEU A 97 9.12 13.16 7.49
N PHE A 98 9.36 11.86 7.59
CA PHE A 98 10.65 11.31 8.01
C PHE A 98 11.54 10.95 6.82
N GLY A 99 10.97 10.53 5.70
CA GLY A 99 11.72 10.21 4.48
C GLY A 99 12.10 11.46 3.71
N VAL A 100 11.13 12.24 3.23
CA VAL A 100 11.39 13.42 2.37
C VAL A 100 11.88 14.62 3.17
N ARG A 101 11.20 14.99 4.27
CA ARG A 101 11.58 16.15 5.10
C ARG A 101 12.61 15.84 6.19
N GLY A 102 13.03 14.58 6.33
CA GLY A 102 14.06 14.18 7.30
C GLY A 102 15.43 14.80 6.99
N GLN A 103 16.19 15.09 8.05
CA GLN A 103 17.49 15.80 7.97
C GLN A 103 18.71 14.86 7.88
N GLU A 104 18.53 13.55 7.94
CA GLU A 104 19.63 12.58 7.88
C GLU A 104 20.30 12.50 6.48
N PRO A 105 21.58 12.12 6.38
CA PRO A 105 22.35 12.20 5.13
C PRO A 105 21.69 11.43 3.97
N LEU A 106 21.70 12.06 2.79
CA LEU A 106 21.45 11.38 1.51
C LEU A 106 22.72 10.63 1.14
N ALA A 107 22.61 9.33 0.84
CA ALA A 107 23.72 8.53 0.33
C ALA A 107 23.84 8.66 -1.19
#